data_AF-A0A8B6XC61-F1
#
_entry.id   AF-A0A8B6XC61-F1
#
_cell.length_a   1.000
_cell.length_b   1.000
_cell.length_c   1.000
_cell.angle_alpha   90.00
_cell.angle_beta   90.00
_cell.angle_gamma   90.00
#
_symmetry.space_group_name_H-M   'P 1'
#
loop_
_entity.id
_entity.type
_entity.pdbx_description
1 polymer ?
#
loop_
_entity_poly.entity_id
_entity_poly.type
_entity_poly.pdbx_seq_one_letter_code
_entity_poly.pdbx_strand_id
1 'polypeptide(L)'
;MVPHAENFSPRLNLATSGIQRIKRGDGMPRGGARPGAGRPRKNADDGDAKPATKKSSKPPAAVDAEGFKTADAPPGWPFGKERPEDLSEMTPLDLLLQVVRDRSADMRLRLQAANIAAPYVHQKKGEGGKKEERQAAAQKAAGSGRFGPATPPKLIASGGKKV
;
A
#
# COMPACT_ATOMS: atom_id res chain seq x y z
N MET A 1 28.24 43.38 -40.62
CA MET A 1 27.51 43.97 -39.47
C MET A 1 27.68 43.02 -38.29
N VAL A 2 28.54 43.40 -37.35
CA VAL A 2 28.62 43.04 -35.92
C VAL A 2 28.56 41.55 -35.49
N PRO A 3 29.68 41.00 -34.95
CA PRO A 3 29.69 39.86 -34.03
C PRO A 3 29.50 40.32 -32.57
N HIS A 4 29.19 39.40 -31.65
CA HIS A 4 29.12 39.50 -30.15
C HIS A 4 27.73 39.04 -29.67
N ALA A 5 27.52 38.45 -28.50
CA ALA A 5 28.31 37.81 -27.46
C ALA A 5 27.25 37.33 -26.43
N GLU A 6 27.57 36.25 -25.74
CA GLU A 6 27.09 35.85 -24.41
C GLU A 6 26.17 36.85 -23.68
N ASN A 7 24.90 36.49 -23.49
CA ASN A 7 24.07 37.08 -22.42
C ASN A 7 24.08 36.14 -21.21
N PHE A 8 25.23 36.12 -20.57
CA PHE A 8 25.45 35.57 -19.23
C PHE A 8 24.78 36.53 -18.24
N SER A 9 23.70 36.11 -17.58
CA SER A 9 23.04 36.92 -16.57
C SER A 9 24.02 37.22 -15.41
N PRO A 10 24.19 38.49 -15.00
CA PRO A 10 25.11 38.84 -13.93
C PRO A 10 24.55 38.35 -12.59
N ARG A 11 25.30 37.44 -11.95
CA ARG A 11 25.14 37.10 -10.53
C ARG A 11 25.30 38.38 -9.70
N LEU A 12 24.22 38.76 -9.02
CA LEU A 12 24.23 39.83 -8.03
C LEU A 12 25.23 39.49 -6.91
N ASN A 13 26.11 40.47 -6.68
CA ASN A 13 27.16 40.50 -5.69
C ASN A 13 26.62 40.25 -4.26
N LEU A 14 27.14 39.25 -3.57
CA LEU A 14 27.28 39.31 -2.12
C LEU A 14 28.76 39.56 -1.81
N ALA A 15 29.05 40.81 -1.50
CA ALA A 15 30.30 41.23 -0.88
C ALA A 15 30.50 40.44 0.42
N THR A 16 31.49 39.54 0.44
CA THR A 16 31.99 38.93 1.67
C THR A 16 32.92 39.94 2.36
N SER A 17 32.30 40.78 3.18
CA SER A 17 33.02 41.68 4.08
C SER A 17 33.65 40.87 5.21
N GLY A 18 34.99 40.84 5.25
CA GLY A 18 35.76 40.83 6.49
C GLY A 18 35.74 39.53 7.30
N ILE A 19 36.64 38.60 6.96
CA ILE A 19 37.13 37.61 7.91
C ILE A 19 37.97 38.35 8.96
N GLN A 20 37.34 38.80 10.03
CA GLN A 20 38.06 39.21 11.22
C GLN A 20 38.55 37.95 11.94
N ARG A 21 39.87 37.82 11.97
CA ARG A 21 40.67 36.87 12.74
C ARG A 21 40.33 37.00 14.23
N ILE A 22 39.40 36.19 14.74
CA ILE A 22 39.10 36.14 16.17
C ILE A 22 40.26 35.47 16.90
N LYS A 23 40.95 36.26 17.72
CA LYS A 23 42.00 35.84 18.64
C LYS A 23 41.51 34.68 19.51
N ARG A 24 42.37 33.66 19.66
CA ARG A 24 42.28 32.68 20.74
C ARG A 24 42.44 33.43 22.08
N GLY A 25 41.47 33.29 22.98
CA GLY A 25 41.56 33.80 24.36
C GLY A 25 40.18 34.02 24.98
N ASP A 26 39.98 33.40 26.15
CA ASP A 26 38.85 33.53 27.09
C ASP A 26 37.59 32.70 26.86
N GLY A 27 37.35 31.80 27.82
CA GLY A 27 36.21 30.89 27.86
C GLY A 27 34.88 31.61 28.00
N MET A 28 33.86 31.09 27.34
CA MET A 28 32.52 31.67 27.39
C MET A 28 31.97 31.67 28.83
N PRO A 29 31.38 32.79 29.31
CA PRO A 29 30.68 32.78 30.58
C PRO A 29 29.46 31.87 30.42
N ARG A 30 29.47 30.73 31.11
CA ARG A 30 28.29 29.87 31.22
C ARG A 30 27.17 30.71 31.81
N GLY A 31 26.09 30.88 31.06
CA GLY A 31 24.93 31.65 31.48
C GLY A 31 24.50 31.23 32.89
N GLY A 32 24.54 32.18 33.82
CA GLY A 32 24.09 31.98 35.19
C GLY A 32 22.61 31.65 35.25
N ALA A 33 22.20 30.97 36.32
CA ALA A 33 20.80 30.63 36.57
C ALA A 33 19.93 31.90 36.49
N ARG A 34 19.00 31.94 35.52
CA ARG A 34 18.01 33.01 35.44
C ARG A 34 17.06 32.86 36.63
N PRO A 35 16.90 33.89 37.49
CA PRO A 35 15.93 33.85 38.57
C PRO A 35 14.54 33.52 37.99
N GLY A 36 13.95 32.41 38.43
CA GLY A 36 12.64 31.95 37.96
C GLY A 36 12.63 30.96 36.79
N ALA A 37 13.78 30.61 36.19
CA ALA A 37 13.86 29.55 35.17
C ALA A 37 14.69 28.36 35.67
N GLY A 38 14.06 27.53 36.49
CA GLY A 38 14.60 26.25 36.92
C GLY A 38 13.57 25.47 37.73
N ARG A 39 13.33 24.20 37.37
CA ARG A 39 12.67 23.27 38.29
C ARG A 39 13.52 23.21 39.58
N PRO A 40 12.90 23.24 40.77
CA PRO A 40 13.64 23.11 42.01
C PRO A 40 14.44 21.81 41.98
N ARG A 41 15.72 21.92 42.34
CA ARG A 41 16.59 20.77 42.52
C ARG A 41 16.10 20.07 43.78
N LYS A 42 15.60 18.84 43.65
CA LYS A 42 15.29 18.02 44.83
C LYS A 42 16.63 17.72 45.51
N ASN A 43 16.83 18.26 46.70
CA ASN A 43 18.01 17.97 47.50
C ASN A 43 17.91 16.52 47.99
N ALA A 44 19.05 15.83 47.99
CA ALA A 44 19.16 14.39 48.22
C ALA A 44 19.11 13.99 49.71
N ASP A 45 18.31 14.68 50.53
CA ASP A 45 18.21 14.41 51.98
C ASP A 45 16.77 14.34 52.52
N ASP A 46 15.75 14.29 51.65
CA ASP A 46 14.38 13.96 52.09
C ASP A 46 14.18 12.44 51.98
N GLY A 47 14.63 11.74 53.02
CA GLY A 47 14.39 10.33 53.23
C GLY A 47 12.92 10.06 53.52
N ASP A 48 12.18 9.64 52.49
CA ASP A 48 10.96 8.86 52.63
C ASP A 48 10.96 7.76 51.55
N ALA A 49 11.50 6.62 51.92
CA ALA A 49 11.43 5.40 51.13
C ALA A 49 10.01 4.80 51.23
N LYS A 50 9.24 4.91 50.13
CA LYS A 50 8.17 3.96 49.80
C LYS A 50 8.31 3.51 48.34
N PRO A 51 7.98 2.24 48.05
CA PRO A 51 8.81 1.36 47.26
C PRO A 51 8.74 1.61 45.76
N ALA A 52 9.82 1.23 45.10
CA ALA A 52 9.93 1.11 43.66
C ALA A 52 8.76 0.32 43.06
N THR A 53 7.71 1.01 42.60
CA THR A 53 6.94 0.47 41.48
C THR A 53 7.81 0.64 40.26
N LYS A 54 8.53 -0.44 39.92
CA LYS A 54 8.91 -0.72 38.54
C LYS A 54 7.61 -0.70 37.72
N LYS A 55 7.14 0.48 37.29
CA LYS A 55 6.31 0.55 36.11
C LYS A 55 7.26 0.24 34.98
N SER A 56 7.26 -1.03 34.59
CA SER A 56 7.63 -1.48 33.27
C SER A 56 6.73 -0.79 32.24
N SER A 57 6.85 0.54 32.09
CA SER A 57 6.49 1.21 30.86
C SER A 57 7.70 1.04 29.95
N LYS A 58 7.95 -0.19 29.50
CA LYS A 58 8.52 -0.30 28.18
C LYS A 58 7.35 0.11 27.29
N PRO A 59 7.32 1.31 26.68
CA PRO A 59 6.39 1.48 25.58
C PRO A 59 6.70 0.32 24.63
N PRO A 60 5.75 -0.56 24.30
CA PRO A 60 5.99 -1.43 23.17
C PRO A 60 6.33 -0.49 22.04
N ALA A 61 7.43 -0.76 21.35
CA ALA A 61 7.82 0.05 20.23
C ALA A 61 6.61 0.03 19.28
N ALA A 62 5.86 1.14 19.25
CA ALA A 62 4.65 1.29 18.43
C ALA A 62 4.98 1.19 16.93
N VAL A 63 6.28 1.19 16.63
CA VAL A 63 6.91 0.86 15.37
C VAL A 63 7.89 -0.29 15.59
N ASP A 64 7.88 -1.29 14.73
CA ASP A 64 8.87 -2.37 14.73
C ASP A 64 10.24 -1.89 14.20
N ALA A 65 11.23 -2.79 14.16
CA ALA A 65 12.58 -2.45 13.69
C ALA A 65 12.61 -2.06 12.20
N GLU A 66 11.61 -2.53 11.45
CA GLU A 66 11.38 -2.26 10.03
C GLU A 66 10.60 -0.95 9.79
N GLY A 67 10.09 -0.33 10.86
CA GLY A 67 9.38 0.95 10.84
C GLY A 67 7.89 0.85 10.46
N PHE A 68 7.28 -0.32 10.55
CA PHE A 68 5.84 -0.53 10.44
C PHE A 68 5.15 -0.41 11.79
N LYS A 69 3.90 0.03 11.77
CA LYS A 69 3.06 0.10 12.97
C LYS A 69 2.82 -1.31 13.53
N THR A 70 3.08 -1.51 14.82
CA THR A 70 2.75 -2.75 15.52
C THR A 70 1.26 -2.78 15.88
N ALA A 71 0.69 -3.97 16.08
CA ALA A 71 -0.74 -4.12 16.41
C ALA A 71 -1.14 -3.42 17.73
N ASP A 72 -0.17 -3.22 18.63
CA ASP A 72 -0.32 -2.49 19.89
C ASP A 72 -0.20 -0.96 19.75
N ALA A 73 -0.01 -0.43 18.54
CA ALA A 73 0.14 1.00 18.33
C ALA A 73 -1.17 1.76 18.67
N PRO A 74 -1.08 2.91 19.38
CA PRO A 74 -2.27 3.71 19.71
C PRO A 74 -3.03 4.18 18.44
N PRO A 75 -4.38 4.22 18.47
CA PRO A 75 -5.17 4.77 17.37
C PRO A 75 -4.75 6.23 17.10
N GLY A 76 -4.35 6.53 15.85
CA GLY A 76 -3.89 7.87 15.46
C GLY A 76 -2.39 8.15 15.64
N TRP A 77 -1.57 7.13 15.92
CA TRP A 77 -0.12 7.29 16.00
C TRP A 77 0.48 7.75 14.65
N PRO A 78 1.16 8.92 14.59
CA PRO A 78 1.59 9.54 13.33
C PRO A 78 2.90 8.96 12.78
N PHE A 79 3.57 8.07 13.52
CA PHE A 79 4.85 7.48 13.14
C PHE A 79 4.68 6.05 12.63
N GLY A 80 5.53 5.64 11.68
CA GLY A 80 5.52 4.30 11.10
C GLY A 80 4.58 4.15 9.90
N LYS A 81 4.91 3.21 9.01
CA LYS A 81 4.10 2.85 7.83
C LYS A 81 3.07 1.80 8.20
N GLU A 82 1.96 1.77 7.47
CA GLU A 82 1.04 0.64 7.57
C GLU A 82 1.66 -0.58 6.91
N ARG A 83 1.49 -1.73 7.56
CA ARG A 83 1.99 -3.00 7.03
C ARG A 83 1.16 -3.34 5.80
N PRO A 84 1.80 -3.60 4.64
CA PRO A 84 1.06 -4.06 3.48
C PRO A 84 0.41 -5.41 3.80
N GLU A 85 -0.78 -5.63 3.27
CA GLU A 85 -1.47 -6.92 3.35
C GLU A 85 -0.56 -8.04 2.79
N ASP A 86 -0.55 -9.20 3.46
CA ASP A 86 0.20 -10.36 2.99
C ASP A 86 -0.56 -11.01 1.81
N LEU A 87 -0.21 -10.60 0.59
CA LEU A 87 -0.85 -11.07 -0.65
C LEU A 87 -0.29 -12.40 -1.16
N SER A 88 0.62 -13.04 -0.41
CA SER A 88 1.35 -14.26 -0.80
C SER A 88 0.46 -15.46 -1.07
N GLU A 89 -0.73 -15.51 -0.45
CA GLU A 89 -1.69 -16.59 -0.62
C GLU A 89 -2.52 -16.45 -1.90
N MET A 90 -2.60 -15.25 -2.47
CA MET A 90 -3.44 -14.96 -3.63
C MET A 90 -2.64 -15.04 -4.93
N THR A 91 -3.28 -15.60 -5.96
CA THR A 91 -2.68 -15.55 -7.30
C THR A 91 -2.70 -14.10 -7.82
N PRO A 92 -1.76 -13.71 -8.70
CA PRO A 92 -1.78 -12.37 -9.29
C PRO A 92 -3.09 -12.06 -10.02
N LEU A 93 -3.72 -13.07 -10.61
CA LEU A 93 -5.01 -12.90 -11.31
C LEU A 93 -6.13 -12.59 -10.32
N ASP A 94 -6.18 -13.26 -9.17
CA ASP A 94 -7.20 -13.03 -8.15
C ASP A 94 -7.14 -11.61 -7.58
N LEU A 95 -5.92 -11.10 -7.36
CA LEU A 95 -5.71 -9.71 -6.97
C LEU A 95 -6.31 -8.73 -7.98
N LEU A 96 -6.05 -8.93 -9.28
CA LEU A 96 -6.58 -8.05 -10.33
C LEU A 96 -8.11 -8.10 -10.36
N LEU A 97 -8.70 -9.28 -10.22
CA LEU A 97 -10.16 -9.46 -10.18
C LEU A 97 -10.77 -8.79 -8.94
N GLN A 98 -10.10 -8.83 -7.79
CA GLN A 98 -10.55 -8.14 -6.58
C GLN A 98 -10.54 -6.63 -6.79
N VAL A 99 -9.46 -6.06 -7.34
CA VAL A 99 -9.35 -4.62 -7.62
C VAL A 99 -10.45 -4.16 -8.57
N VAL A 100 -10.75 -4.92 -9.63
CA VAL A 100 -11.80 -4.56 -10.61
C VAL A 100 -13.20 -4.56 -9.98
N ARG A 101 -13.45 -5.44 -9.00
CA ARG A 101 -14.75 -5.57 -8.31
C ARG A 101 -14.96 -4.53 -7.21
N ASP A 102 -13.88 -4.00 -6.64
CA ASP A 102 -13.96 -2.99 -5.59
C ASP A 102 -14.53 -1.67 -6.15
N ARG A 103 -15.61 -1.17 -5.56
CA ARG A 103 -16.24 0.09 -5.98
C ARG A 103 -15.55 1.33 -5.41
N SER A 104 -14.80 1.15 -4.33
CA SER A 104 -14.09 2.23 -3.64
C SER A 104 -12.72 2.53 -4.27
N ALA A 105 -12.17 1.57 -5.02
CA ALA A 105 -10.94 1.74 -5.76
C ALA A 105 -11.05 2.80 -6.89
N ASP A 106 -9.95 3.51 -7.12
CA ASP A 106 -9.88 4.51 -8.18
C ASP A 106 -10.24 3.93 -9.55
N MET A 107 -10.96 4.71 -10.37
CA MET A 107 -11.44 4.24 -11.67
C MET A 107 -10.28 3.91 -12.62
N ARG A 108 -9.19 4.67 -12.61
CA ARG A 108 -8.06 4.40 -13.52
C ARG A 108 -7.34 3.12 -13.12
N LEU A 109 -7.14 2.91 -11.82
CA LEU A 109 -6.57 1.67 -11.29
C LEU A 109 -7.39 0.45 -11.72
N ARG A 110 -8.72 0.54 -11.65
CA ARG A 110 -9.63 -0.52 -12.10
C ARG A 110 -9.51 -0.81 -13.58
N LEU A 111 -9.45 0.21 -14.43
CA LEU A 111 -9.28 0.04 -15.87
C LEU A 111 -7.93 -0.60 -16.22
N GLN A 112 -6.86 -0.22 -15.52
CA GLN A 112 -5.55 -0.84 -15.69
C GLN A 112 -5.56 -2.32 -15.31
N ALA A 113 -6.12 -2.66 -14.14
CA ALA A 113 -6.24 -4.04 -13.70
C ALA A 113 -7.12 -4.87 -14.65
N ALA A 114 -8.25 -4.30 -15.11
CA ALA A 114 -9.14 -4.96 -16.06
C ALA A 114 -8.45 -5.26 -17.40
N ASN A 115 -7.65 -4.33 -17.92
CA ASN A 115 -6.91 -4.53 -19.17
C ASN A 115 -5.90 -5.68 -19.06
N ILE A 116 -5.20 -5.79 -17.92
CA ILE A 116 -4.24 -6.86 -17.66
C ILE A 116 -4.97 -8.21 -17.49
N ALA A 117 -6.13 -8.23 -16.83
CA ALA A 117 -6.90 -9.44 -16.58
C ALA A 117 -7.70 -9.94 -17.79
N ALA A 118 -8.15 -9.04 -18.68
CA ALA A 118 -8.95 -9.33 -19.85
C ALA A 118 -8.47 -10.51 -20.72
N PRO A 119 -7.17 -10.64 -21.09
CA PRO A 119 -6.69 -11.76 -21.90
C PRO A 119 -6.79 -13.13 -21.21
N TYR A 120 -6.80 -13.17 -19.88
CA TYR A 120 -6.86 -14.42 -19.12
C TYR A 120 -8.31 -14.85 -18.84
N VAL A 121 -9.25 -13.91 -18.80
CA VAL A 121 -10.68 -14.18 -18.58
C VAL A 121 -11.42 -14.42 -19.89
N HIS A 122 -10.99 -13.79 -20.98
CA HIS A 122 -11.61 -13.89 -22.29
C HIS A 122 -10.58 -14.31 -23.35
N GLN A 123 -10.79 -15.49 -23.94
CA GLN A 123 -9.98 -15.91 -25.08
C GLN A 123 -10.10 -14.87 -26.21
N LYS A 124 -8.96 -14.43 -26.72
CA LYS A 124 -8.93 -13.51 -27.86
C LYS A 124 -9.50 -14.21 -29.08
N LYS A 125 -10.39 -13.50 -29.78
CA LYS A 125 -11.00 -13.98 -31.01
C LYS A 125 -9.91 -14.17 -32.06
N GLY A 126 -9.51 -15.43 -32.30
CA GLY A 126 -8.42 -15.81 -33.20
C GLY A 126 -7.41 -16.80 -32.61
N GLU A 127 -7.31 -16.92 -31.27
CA GLU A 127 -6.47 -17.96 -30.65
C GLU A 127 -7.16 -19.33 -30.64
N GLY A 128 -8.48 -19.35 -30.45
CA GLY A 128 -9.28 -20.55 -30.66
C GLY A 128 -9.37 -20.83 -32.14
N GLY A 129 -8.73 -21.88 -32.63
CA GLY A 129 -8.74 -22.22 -34.04
C GLY A 129 -10.18 -22.40 -34.55
N LYS A 130 -10.42 -22.22 -35.85
CA LYS A 130 -11.74 -22.43 -36.50
C LYS A 130 -12.38 -23.79 -36.13
N LYS A 131 -11.56 -24.76 -35.72
CA LYS A 131 -11.99 -26.08 -35.21
C LYS A 131 -12.60 -26.01 -33.81
N GLU A 132 -11.97 -25.32 -32.86
CA GLU A 132 -12.45 -25.20 -31.48
C GLU A 132 -13.71 -24.34 -31.40
N GLU A 133 -13.78 -23.25 -32.18
CA GLU A 133 -14.99 -22.43 -32.27
C GLU A 133 -16.17 -23.22 -32.86
N ARG A 134 -15.93 -24.03 -33.89
CA ARG A 134 -16.94 -24.97 -34.42
C ARG A 134 -17.37 -26.01 -33.41
N GLN A 135 -16.44 -26.57 -32.64
CA GLN A 135 -16.75 -27.56 -31.60
C GLN A 135 -17.54 -26.95 -30.45
N ALA A 136 -17.16 -25.77 -29.98
CA ALA A 136 -17.89 -25.04 -28.95
C ALA A 136 -19.30 -24.64 -29.43
N ALA A 137 -19.43 -24.17 -30.67
CA ALA A 137 -20.73 -23.88 -31.28
C ALA A 137 -21.59 -25.14 -31.44
N ALA A 138 -21.01 -26.26 -31.88
CA ALA A 138 -21.71 -27.54 -31.99
C ALA A 138 -22.17 -28.07 -30.63
N GLN A 139 -21.33 -28.01 -29.59
CA GLN A 139 -21.70 -28.41 -28.24
C GLN A 139 -22.83 -27.55 -27.66
N LYS A 140 -22.77 -26.23 -27.86
CA LYS A 140 -23.85 -25.32 -27.46
C LYS A 140 -25.17 -25.62 -28.19
N ALA A 141 -25.10 -25.91 -29.49
CA ALA A 141 -26.28 -26.27 -30.29
C ALA A 141 -26.84 -27.65 -29.92
N ALA A 142 -25.97 -28.60 -29.56
CA ALA A 142 -26.35 -29.96 -29.17
C ALA A 142 -27.03 -30.02 -27.79
N GLY A 143 -26.70 -29.12 -26.86
CA GLY A 143 -27.25 -29.14 -25.50
C GLY A 143 -28.67 -28.57 -25.35
N SER A 144 -29.05 -27.58 -26.16
CA SER A 144 -30.35 -26.89 -26.00
C SER A 144 -30.90 -26.25 -27.28
N GLY A 145 -30.28 -26.51 -28.44
CA GLY A 145 -30.70 -25.93 -29.71
C GLY A 145 -31.81 -26.73 -30.41
N ARG A 146 -32.30 -26.18 -31.53
CA ARG A 146 -33.26 -26.82 -32.45
C ARG A 146 -32.85 -28.22 -32.92
N PHE A 147 -31.55 -28.53 -32.86
CA PHE A 147 -30.95 -29.82 -33.25
C PHE A 147 -30.46 -30.65 -32.05
N GLY A 148 -30.78 -30.25 -30.81
CA GLY A 148 -30.48 -31.05 -29.63
C GLY A 148 -31.25 -32.37 -29.64
N PRO A 149 -30.75 -33.43 -28.99
CA PRO A 149 -31.44 -34.70 -28.92
C PRO A 149 -32.79 -34.51 -28.21
N ALA A 150 -33.87 -34.87 -28.89
CA ALA A 150 -35.20 -34.86 -28.29
C ALA A 150 -35.26 -35.84 -27.11
N THR A 151 -36.03 -35.50 -26.09
CA THR A 151 -36.25 -36.43 -24.97
C THR A 151 -36.86 -37.73 -25.49
N PRO A 152 -36.29 -38.90 -25.12
CA PRO A 152 -36.78 -40.17 -25.63
C PRO A 152 -38.24 -40.36 -25.19
N PRO A 153 -39.12 -40.82 -26.11
CA PRO A 153 -40.53 -40.99 -25.80
C PRO A 153 -40.69 -42.02 -24.67
N LYS A 154 -41.44 -41.64 -23.64
CA LYS A 154 -41.76 -42.54 -22.53
C LYS A 154 -42.78 -43.56 -23.03
N LEU A 155 -42.39 -44.83 -23.09
CA LEU A 155 -43.31 -45.92 -23.36
C LEU A 155 -44.30 -46.02 -22.20
N ILE A 156 -45.55 -45.61 -22.46
CA ILE A 156 -46.67 -45.90 -21.57
C ILE A 156 -47.31 -47.15 -22.14
N ALA A 157 -47.09 -48.30 -21.49
CA ALA A 157 -47.77 -49.53 -21.86
C ALA A 157 -49.28 -49.35 -21.67
N SER A 158 -50.03 -49.39 -22.77
CA SER A 158 -51.49 -49.49 -22.75
C SER A 158 -51.87 -50.89 -22.26
N GLY A 159 -51.97 -51.05 -20.95
CA GLY A 159 -52.30 -52.31 -20.28
C GLY A 159 -51.30 -52.63 -19.17
N GLY A 160 -51.53 -52.04 -18.00
CA GLY A 160 -50.66 -52.18 -16.83
C GLY A 160 -50.36 -53.64 -16.47
N LYS A 161 -49.14 -54.09 -16.76
CA LYS A 161 -48.51 -55.18 -16.05
C LYS A 161 -47.04 -54.83 -15.85
N LYS A 162 -46.70 -54.49 -14.61
CA LYS A 162 -45.31 -54.33 -14.18
C LYS A 162 -44.64 -55.70 -14.25
N VAL A 163 -43.47 -55.75 -14.89
CA VAL A 163 -42.47 -56.80 -14.70
C VAL A 163 -41.33 -56.18 -13.90
#